data_AF-A0A936GEQ9-F1
#
_entry.id   AF-A0A936GEQ9-F1
#
_cell.length_a   1.000
_cell.length_b   1.000
_cell.length_c   1.000
_cell.angle_alpha   90.00
_cell.angle_beta   90.00
_cell.angle_gamma   90.00
#
_symmetry.space_group_name_H-M   'P 1'
#
loop_
_entity.id
_entity.type
_entity.pdbx_description
1 polymer ?
#
loop_
_entity_poly.entity_id
_entity_poly.type
_entity_poly.pdbx_seq_one_letter_code
_entity_poly.pdbx_strand_id
1 'polypeptide(L)'
;MRVCYEVIKYLQPDDFVCLGGIGYSSFLDALLRNTDNPTDGSVGIDYPHKTGAYFDCVSYHAYPMYSLRKWNNSIKGFDHFRHSDEAVRAVVEKKAEFSKILQHYGYNDTLYPLKKYIITETNVPSIAIDEYIGSEWAQNNFLMKLIIAAQKADIKSVHTYCLYDGKPTSTVTSSYDAMGFYYNLDAVLPYNQVEKTAAGATRNTMRFLKNTTYDASQTAKLNLPTTVDGAAFKQTSGEYIYVLWAKTAIDKSEEPTLHIHFQGL
;
A
#
# COMPACT_ATOMS: atom_id res chain seq x y z
N MET A 1 -1.47 -12.45 -20.82
CA MET A 1 -1.04 -11.03 -20.80
C MET A 1 -0.94 -10.44 -22.21
N ARG A 2 -0.14 -11.03 -23.13
CA ARG A 2 0.05 -10.50 -24.50
C ARG A 2 -1.24 -10.12 -25.23
N VAL A 3 -2.19 -11.06 -25.34
CA VAL A 3 -3.47 -10.83 -26.02
C VAL A 3 -4.22 -9.62 -25.44
N CYS A 4 -4.35 -9.54 -24.12
CA CYS A 4 -4.99 -8.39 -23.46
C CYS A 4 -4.24 -7.09 -23.77
N TYR A 5 -2.91 -7.11 -23.67
CA TYR A 5 -2.08 -5.94 -23.94
C TYR A 5 -2.24 -5.45 -25.38
N GLU A 6 -2.13 -6.33 -26.37
CA GLU A 6 -2.24 -5.98 -27.79
C GLU A 6 -3.64 -5.43 -28.13
N VAL A 7 -4.70 -6.06 -27.63
CA VAL A 7 -6.08 -5.59 -27.85
C VAL A 7 -6.33 -4.23 -27.18
N ILE A 8 -5.91 -4.08 -25.91
CA ILE A 8 -6.08 -2.82 -25.19
C ILE A 8 -5.28 -1.71 -25.86
N LYS A 9 -4.00 -1.95 -26.18
CA LYS A 9 -3.15 -0.94 -26.84
C LYS A 9 -3.59 -0.61 -28.26
N TYR A 10 -4.24 -1.54 -28.96
CA TYR A 10 -4.86 -1.26 -30.26
C TYR A 10 -6.06 -0.30 -30.13
N LEU A 11 -6.91 -0.51 -29.12
CA LEU A 11 -8.12 0.29 -28.92
C LEU A 11 -7.85 1.61 -28.19
N GLN A 12 -6.96 1.59 -27.20
CA GLN A 12 -6.63 2.67 -26.26
C GLN A 12 -5.11 2.64 -25.98
N PRO A 13 -4.27 3.19 -26.88
CA PRO A 13 -2.81 3.07 -26.78
C PRO A 13 -2.21 3.71 -25.52
N ASP A 14 -2.86 4.75 -25.00
CA ASP A 14 -2.38 5.51 -23.84
C ASP A 14 -2.81 4.89 -22.48
N ASP A 15 -3.73 3.92 -22.48
CA ASP A 15 -4.22 3.29 -21.25
C ASP A 15 -3.20 2.34 -20.65
N PHE A 16 -3.01 2.38 -19.33
CA PHE A 16 -2.11 1.44 -18.65
C PHE A 16 -2.71 0.03 -18.54
N VAL A 17 -1.94 -0.96 -18.98
CA VAL A 17 -2.24 -2.37 -18.74
C VAL A 17 -1.60 -2.80 -17.43
N CYS A 18 -2.42 -3.15 -16.45
CA CYS A 18 -1.98 -3.59 -15.14
C CYS A 18 -1.99 -5.12 -15.03
N LEU A 19 -1.23 -5.65 -14.07
CA LEU A 19 -1.40 -7.05 -13.63
C LEU A 19 -2.76 -7.24 -12.92
N GLY A 20 -3.04 -8.45 -12.44
CA GLY A 20 -4.29 -8.80 -11.76
C GLY A 20 -4.25 -8.71 -10.22
N GLY A 21 -3.46 -7.80 -9.62
CA GLY A 21 -3.37 -7.70 -8.15
C GLY A 21 -2.52 -8.80 -7.52
N ILE A 22 -1.27 -8.94 -7.97
CA ILE A 22 -0.41 -10.06 -7.55
C ILE A 22 0.04 -9.95 -6.09
N GLY A 23 0.13 -11.09 -5.37
CA GLY A 23 0.55 -11.10 -3.96
C GLY A 23 2.05 -11.35 -3.72
N TYR A 24 2.74 -11.98 -4.67
CA TYR A 24 4.10 -12.49 -4.46
C TYR A 24 5.08 -12.00 -5.53
N SER A 25 6.25 -11.54 -5.09
CA SER A 25 7.36 -11.15 -5.98
C SER A 25 7.93 -12.31 -6.77
N SER A 26 7.88 -13.53 -6.23
CA SER A 26 8.21 -14.77 -6.96
C SER A 26 7.28 -15.04 -8.15
N PHE A 27 6.01 -14.65 -8.06
CA PHE A 27 5.10 -14.76 -9.19
C PHE A 27 5.46 -13.75 -10.28
N LEU A 28 5.81 -12.51 -9.92
CA LEU A 28 6.31 -11.52 -10.89
C LEU A 28 7.58 -12.03 -11.58
N ASP A 29 8.52 -12.57 -10.81
CA ASP A 29 9.75 -13.17 -11.31
C ASP A 29 9.47 -14.31 -12.31
N ALA A 30 8.51 -15.20 -12.00
CA ALA A 30 8.07 -16.23 -12.93
C ALA A 30 7.48 -15.65 -14.22
N LEU A 31 6.65 -14.61 -14.15
CA LEU A 31 6.12 -13.93 -15.35
C LEU A 31 7.25 -13.36 -16.21
N LEU A 32 8.24 -12.71 -15.60
CA LEU A 32 9.32 -12.04 -16.31
C LEU A 32 10.33 -13.00 -16.96
N ARG A 33 10.41 -14.26 -16.52
CA ARG A 33 11.22 -15.29 -17.19
C ARG A 33 10.62 -15.81 -18.48
N ASN A 34 9.30 -15.82 -18.58
CA ASN A 34 8.56 -16.59 -19.58
C ASN A 34 7.86 -15.70 -20.62
N THR A 35 7.65 -16.27 -21.80
CA THR A 35 6.72 -15.80 -22.82
C THR A 35 5.35 -16.47 -22.65
N ASP A 36 4.42 -16.22 -23.57
CA ASP A 36 3.16 -16.96 -23.70
C ASP A 36 3.27 -18.23 -24.57
N ASN A 37 4.49 -18.70 -24.87
CA ASN A 37 4.70 -19.97 -25.56
C ASN A 37 4.16 -21.15 -24.73
N PRO A 38 3.18 -21.92 -25.24
CA PRO A 38 2.52 -22.97 -24.47
C PRO A 38 3.38 -24.22 -24.23
N THR A 39 4.51 -24.37 -24.94
CA THR A 39 5.39 -25.54 -24.78
C THR A 39 6.20 -25.42 -23.49
N ASP A 40 6.91 -24.31 -23.29
CA ASP A 40 7.86 -24.15 -22.19
C ASP A 40 8.10 -22.69 -21.77
N GLY A 41 7.38 -21.71 -22.33
CA GLY A 41 7.59 -20.28 -22.07
C GLY A 41 8.88 -19.71 -22.69
N SER A 42 9.56 -20.43 -23.58
CA SER A 42 10.74 -19.94 -24.28
C SER A 42 10.40 -18.88 -25.34
N VAL A 43 11.39 -18.08 -25.70
CA VAL A 43 11.29 -17.10 -26.79
C VAL A 43 11.32 -17.83 -28.12
N GLY A 44 10.37 -17.50 -29.00
CA GLY A 44 10.28 -18.03 -30.36
C GLY A 44 9.79 -16.97 -31.34
N ILE A 45 9.68 -17.33 -32.62
CA ILE A 45 9.23 -16.38 -33.66
C ILE A 45 7.79 -15.90 -33.41
N ASP A 46 6.93 -16.79 -32.95
CA ASP A 46 5.52 -16.48 -32.62
C ASP A 46 5.36 -15.90 -31.19
N TYR A 47 6.39 -16.02 -30.35
CA TYR A 47 6.41 -15.59 -28.94
C TYR A 47 7.70 -14.81 -28.65
N PRO A 48 7.91 -13.64 -29.28
CA PRO A 48 9.22 -12.97 -29.29
C PRO A 48 9.57 -12.25 -27.99
N HIS A 49 8.60 -11.97 -27.13
CA HIS A 49 8.82 -11.17 -25.92
C HIS A 49 8.33 -11.87 -24.65
N LYS A 50 9.06 -11.65 -23.57
CA LYS A 50 8.69 -12.09 -22.23
C LYS A 50 7.60 -11.17 -21.66
N THR A 51 6.89 -11.64 -20.62
CA THR A 51 5.73 -10.96 -20.06
C THR A 51 5.96 -9.48 -19.71
N GLY A 52 7.18 -9.10 -19.34
CA GLY A 52 7.52 -7.72 -19.01
C GLY A 52 7.26 -6.70 -20.13
N ALA A 53 7.19 -7.13 -21.39
CA ALA A 53 6.81 -6.28 -22.53
C ALA A 53 5.29 -5.98 -22.59
N TYR A 54 4.47 -6.73 -21.85
CA TYR A 54 3.01 -6.76 -22.00
C TYR A 54 2.25 -6.27 -20.76
N PHE A 55 2.85 -5.35 -19.99
CA PHE A 55 2.18 -4.58 -18.95
C PHE A 55 2.94 -3.29 -18.64
N ASP A 56 2.23 -2.27 -18.16
CA ASP A 56 2.77 -0.94 -17.82
C ASP A 56 2.90 -0.75 -16.30
N CYS A 57 2.05 -1.44 -15.55
CA CYS A 57 1.88 -1.23 -14.12
C CYS A 57 1.81 -2.56 -13.35
N VAL A 58 2.59 -2.63 -12.26
CA VAL A 58 2.44 -3.68 -11.26
C VAL A 58 1.31 -3.28 -10.32
N SER A 59 0.17 -3.96 -10.46
CA SER A 59 -0.88 -3.96 -9.46
C SER A 59 -0.66 -5.11 -8.48
N TYR A 60 -0.75 -4.84 -7.19
CA TYR A 60 -0.47 -5.82 -6.15
C TYR A 60 -1.36 -5.64 -4.92
N HIS A 61 -1.50 -6.71 -4.15
CA HIS A 61 -2.15 -6.68 -2.84
C HIS A 61 -1.09 -6.60 -1.76
N ALA A 62 -1.32 -5.76 -0.77
CA ALA A 62 -0.38 -5.54 0.33
C ALA A 62 -1.12 -5.59 1.67
N TYR A 63 -1.33 -6.79 2.20
CA TYR A 63 -1.92 -6.97 3.53
C TYR A 63 -0.82 -7.07 4.59
N PRO A 64 -0.49 -5.97 5.28
CA PRO A 64 0.70 -5.92 6.14
C PRO A 64 0.60 -6.84 7.35
N MET A 65 -0.60 -7.26 7.75
CA MET A 65 -0.81 -8.18 8.89
C MET A 65 0.02 -9.46 8.80
N TYR A 66 0.38 -9.92 7.59
CA TYR A 66 1.23 -11.09 7.38
C TYR A 66 2.74 -10.85 7.57
N SER A 67 3.14 -9.59 7.77
CA SER A 67 4.53 -9.14 7.84
C SER A 67 4.92 -8.52 9.19
N LEU A 68 4.00 -8.46 10.17
CA LEU A 68 4.21 -7.79 11.47
C LEU A 68 4.83 -8.69 12.54
N ARG A 69 5.63 -9.66 12.10
CA ARG A 69 6.36 -10.55 13.01
C ARG A 69 7.66 -11.04 12.39
N LYS A 70 8.64 -11.34 13.25
CA LYS A 70 9.92 -11.92 12.86
C LYS A 70 10.27 -13.08 13.78
N TRP A 71 10.73 -14.19 13.19
CA TRP A 71 11.21 -15.32 13.99
C TRP A 71 12.43 -14.93 14.81
N ASN A 72 12.41 -15.28 16.08
CA ASN A 72 13.47 -15.00 17.05
C ASN A 72 13.93 -16.31 17.70
N ASN A 73 15.16 -16.69 17.40
CA ASN A 73 15.78 -17.93 17.90
C ASN A 73 15.97 -17.93 19.42
N SER A 74 16.16 -16.77 20.05
CA SER A 74 16.40 -16.66 21.49
C SER A 74 15.16 -17.04 22.30
N ILE A 75 13.97 -16.69 21.82
CA ILE A 75 12.69 -17.02 22.46
C ILE A 75 11.99 -18.24 21.82
N LYS A 76 12.58 -18.80 20.75
CA LYS A 76 11.99 -19.87 19.91
C LYS A 76 10.55 -19.55 19.51
N GLY A 77 10.33 -18.31 19.09
CA GLY A 77 9.02 -17.75 18.81
C GLY A 77 9.11 -16.53 17.91
N PHE A 78 8.07 -15.69 17.91
CA PHE A 78 8.01 -14.49 17.08
C PHE A 78 8.09 -13.23 17.94
N ASP A 79 8.95 -12.29 17.53
CA ASP A 79 8.82 -10.89 17.92
C ASP A 79 7.68 -10.27 17.09
N HIS A 80 6.77 -9.55 17.74
CA HIS A 80 5.62 -8.92 17.08
C HIS A 80 5.75 -7.40 17.05
N PHE A 81 5.25 -6.81 15.97
CA PHE A 81 5.33 -5.38 15.68
C PHE A 81 3.96 -4.87 15.18
N ARG A 82 2.89 -5.17 15.90
CA ARG A 82 1.50 -4.96 15.46
C ARG A 82 1.03 -3.54 15.76
N HIS A 83 1.60 -2.59 15.04
CA HIS A 83 1.26 -1.17 15.10
C HIS A 83 1.32 -0.54 13.70
N SER A 84 0.68 0.62 13.54
CA SER A 84 0.44 1.26 12.25
C SER A 84 1.71 1.67 11.49
N ASP A 85 2.77 2.10 12.19
CA ASP A 85 4.04 2.46 11.54
C ASP A 85 4.71 1.25 10.87
N GLU A 86 4.73 0.10 11.55
CA GLU A 86 5.26 -1.13 10.96
C GLU A 86 4.38 -1.64 9.82
N ALA A 87 3.06 -1.54 9.96
CA ALA A 87 2.13 -1.92 8.91
C ALA A 87 2.33 -1.09 7.63
N VAL A 88 2.56 0.22 7.76
CA VAL A 88 2.89 1.07 6.61
C VAL A 88 4.26 0.72 6.02
N ARG A 89 5.27 0.46 6.86
CA ARG A 89 6.60 0.00 6.40
C ARG A 89 6.48 -1.26 5.54
N ALA A 90 5.73 -2.26 6.00
CA ALA A 90 5.53 -3.51 5.28
C ALA A 90 4.89 -3.31 3.90
N VAL A 91 3.92 -2.38 3.78
CA VAL A 91 3.31 -2.04 2.48
C VAL A 91 4.35 -1.45 1.51
N VAL A 92 5.17 -0.50 1.98
CA VAL A 92 6.21 0.13 1.15
C VAL A 92 7.29 -0.87 0.75
N GLU A 93 7.68 -1.75 1.67
CA GLU A 93 8.67 -2.79 1.39
C GLU A 93 8.18 -3.78 0.34
N LYS A 94 6.88 -4.07 0.30
CA LYS A 94 6.31 -4.90 -0.75
C LYS A 94 6.54 -4.33 -2.15
N LYS A 95 6.41 -3.00 -2.31
CA LYS A 95 6.77 -2.32 -3.56
C LYS A 95 8.26 -2.47 -3.87
N ALA A 96 9.13 -2.37 -2.87
CA ALA A 96 10.58 -2.51 -3.03
C ALA A 96 10.97 -3.93 -3.48
N GLU A 97 10.30 -4.98 -2.98
CA GLU A 97 10.47 -6.36 -3.46
C GLU A 97 10.18 -6.49 -4.96
N PHE A 98 9.03 -5.99 -5.42
CA PHE A 98 8.69 -6.02 -6.84
C PHE A 98 9.65 -5.17 -7.68
N SER A 99 10.06 -4.01 -7.16
CA SER A 99 11.02 -3.12 -7.84
C SER A 99 12.36 -3.82 -8.06
N LYS A 100 12.85 -4.56 -7.06
CA LYS A 100 14.11 -5.32 -7.17
C LYS A 100 14.02 -6.40 -8.24
N ILE A 101 12.90 -7.11 -8.32
CA ILE A 101 12.66 -8.10 -9.38
C ILE A 101 12.66 -7.42 -10.75
N LEU A 102 11.92 -6.33 -10.93
CA LEU A 102 11.87 -5.60 -12.22
C LEU A 102 13.25 -5.08 -12.67
N GLN A 103 14.04 -4.54 -11.74
CA GLN A 103 15.40 -4.08 -12.02
C GLN A 103 16.30 -5.23 -12.46
N HIS A 104 16.18 -6.40 -11.84
CA HIS A 104 16.92 -7.60 -12.24
C HIS A 104 16.65 -8.00 -13.70
N TYR A 105 15.42 -7.80 -14.19
CA TYR A 105 15.04 -8.04 -15.60
C TYR A 105 15.20 -6.81 -16.51
N GLY A 106 15.85 -5.73 -16.05
CA GLY A 106 16.21 -4.59 -16.89
C GLY A 106 15.18 -3.46 -16.97
N TYR A 107 14.08 -3.51 -16.20
CA TYR A 107 13.13 -2.40 -16.09
C TYR A 107 13.66 -1.36 -15.09
N ASN A 108 14.57 -0.50 -15.58
CA ASN A 108 15.40 0.40 -14.79
C ASN A 108 15.63 1.78 -15.44
N ASP A 109 14.81 2.17 -16.43
CA ASP A 109 14.94 3.38 -17.27
C ASP A 109 16.24 3.48 -18.08
N THR A 110 17.09 2.45 -18.07
CA THR A 110 18.28 2.36 -18.94
C THR A 110 18.07 1.37 -20.07
N LEU A 111 17.63 0.14 -19.73
CA LEU A 111 17.34 -0.90 -20.73
C LEU A 111 15.86 -0.88 -21.12
N TYR A 112 14.96 -0.91 -20.14
CA TYR A 112 13.52 -0.79 -20.34
C TYR A 112 12.93 0.26 -19.38
N PRO A 113 11.80 0.91 -19.77
CA PRO A 113 11.13 1.87 -18.91
C PRO A 113 10.72 1.28 -17.56
N LEU A 114 10.78 2.10 -16.50
CA LEU A 114 10.25 1.76 -15.19
C LEU A 114 8.74 1.48 -15.26
N LYS A 115 8.31 0.44 -14.54
CA LYS A 115 6.89 0.14 -14.36
C LYS A 115 6.29 1.05 -13.28
N LYS A 116 4.99 1.34 -13.43
CA LYS A 116 4.21 2.01 -12.39
C LYS A 116 3.76 1.00 -11.32
N TYR A 117 3.31 1.50 -10.17
CA TYR A 117 2.84 0.68 -9.05
C TYR A 117 1.50 1.19 -8.56
N ILE A 118 0.53 0.28 -8.42
CA ILE A 118 -0.74 0.54 -7.74
C ILE A 118 -1.02 -0.57 -6.74
N ILE A 119 -1.66 -0.23 -5.63
CA ILE A 119 -2.17 -1.20 -4.67
C ILE A 119 -3.67 -1.34 -4.92
N THR A 120 -4.09 -2.51 -5.39
CA THR A 120 -5.52 -2.78 -5.66
C THR A 120 -6.25 -3.24 -4.40
N GLU A 121 -5.52 -3.72 -3.38
CA GLU A 121 -6.09 -4.02 -2.06
C GLU A 121 -5.03 -3.90 -0.95
N THR A 122 -5.40 -3.21 0.13
CA THR A 122 -4.67 -3.18 1.41
C THR A 122 -5.57 -2.65 2.51
N ASN A 123 -5.42 -3.17 3.73
CA ASN A 123 -5.91 -2.57 4.97
C ASN A 123 -5.33 -3.30 6.21
N VAL A 124 -5.66 -2.80 7.39
CA VAL A 124 -5.63 -3.53 8.66
C VAL A 124 -7.05 -3.55 9.26
N PRO A 125 -7.42 -4.59 10.03
CA PRO A 125 -8.77 -4.68 10.57
C PRO A 125 -8.95 -3.75 11.78
N SER A 126 -10.20 -3.31 12.03
CA SER A 126 -10.55 -2.57 13.24
C SER A 126 -10.70 -3.47 14.47
N ILE A 127 -10.64 -4.79 14.29
CA ILE A 127 -10.77 -5.81 15.34
C ILE A 127 -9.61 -6.79 15.18
N ALA A 128 -8.87 -7.04 16.27
CA ALA A 128 -7.82 -8.05 16.26
C ALA A 128 -8.44 -9.45 16.16
N ILE A 129 -7.94 -10.24 15.22
CA ILE A 129 -8.28 -11.66 15.05
C ILE A 129 -6.99 -12.46 15.16
N ASP A 130 -7.02 -13.51 15.98
CA ASP A 130 -5.87 -14.33 16.33
C ASP A 130 -4.66 -13.48 16.80
N GLU A 131 -3.52 -13.64 16.14
CA GLU A 131 -2.29 -12.93 16.42
C GLU A 131 -2.13 -11.64 15.60
N TYR A 132 -3.06 -11.30 14.71
CA TYR A 132 -2.89 -10.16 13.82
C TYR A 132 -3.14 -8.82 14.51
N ILE A 133 -2.63 -7.76 13.89
CA ILE A 133 -2.97 -6.39 14.26
C ILE A 133 -4.47 -6.17 14.17
N GLY A 134 -5.05 -5.39 15.08
CA GLY A 134 -6.40 -4.88 14.90
C GLY A 134 -6.91 -4.05 16.08
N SER A 135 -7.37 -2.85 15.78
CA SER A 135 -8.10 -1.94 16.66
C SER A 135 -8.61 -0.77 15.82
N GLU A 136 -9.63 -0.05 16.29
CA GLU A 136 -10.09 1.16 15.60
C GLU A 136 -8.94 2.18 15.42
N TRP A 137 -8.09 2.35 16.44
CA TRP A 137 -6.93 3.24 16.39
C TRP A 137 -5.86 2.77 15.40
N ALA A 138 -5.56 1.47 15.36
CA ALA A 138 -4.56 0.92 14.43
C ALA A 138 -5.01 1.10 12.98
N GLN A 139 -6.28 0.81 12.69
CA GLN A 139 -6.85 1.03 11.36
C GLN A 139 -6.86 2.51 10.98
N ASN A 140 -7.32 3.37 11.88
CA ASN A 140 -7.34 4.81 11.69
C ASN A 140 -5.95 5.37 11.33
N ASN A 141 -4.97 5.07 12.17
CA ASN A 141 -3.60 5.56 11.99
C ASN A 141 -2.93 4.96 10.75
N PHE A 142 -3.15 3.67 10.49
CA PHE A 142 -2.61 3.00 9.31
C PHE A 142 -3.09 3.68 8.03
N LEU A 143 -4.40 3.90 7.88
CA LEU A 143 -4.96 4.46 6.63
C LEU A 143 -4.52 5.90 6.39
N MET A 144 -4.42 6.72 7.43
CA MET A 144 -3.85 8.06 7.32
C MET A 144 -2.39 8.02 6.84
N LYS A 145 -1.54 7.24 7.54
CA LYS A 145 -0.10 7.12 7.26
C LYS A 145 0.17 6.49 5.90
N LEU A 146 -0.67 5.55 5.48
CA LEU A 146 -0.56 4.86 4.18
C LEU A 146 -0.68 5.82 3.01
N ILE A 147 -1.59 6.81 3.05
CA ILE A 147 -1.72 7.83 1.99
C ILE A 147 -0.40 8.59 1.82
N ILE A 148 0.22 8.98 2.93
CA ILE A 148 1.48 9.74 2.96
C ILE A 148 2.62 8.87 2.43
N ALA A 149 2.74 7.65 2.95
CA ALA A 149 3.78 6.71 2.57
C ALA A 149 3.68 6.28 1.10
N ALA A 150 2.47 6.12 0.56
CA ALA A 150 2.25 5.80 -0.84
C ALA A 150 2.80 6.90 -1.76
N GLN A 151 2.54 8.18 -1.44
CA GLN A 151 3.12 9.29 -2.20
C GLN A 151 4.65 9.35 -2.06
N LYS A 152 5.20 9.18 -0.84
CA LYS A 152 6.66 9.11 -0.60
C LYS A 152 7.32 8.01 -1.44
N ALA A 153 6.61 6.88 -1.62
CA ALA A 153 7.08 5.72 -2.35
C ALA A 153 6.73 5.73 -3.84
N ASP A 154 6.18 6.81 -4.40
CA ASP A 154 5.71 6.90 -5.79
C ASP A 154 4.72 5.80 -6.21
N ILE A 155 3.83 5.39 -5.29
CA ILE A 155 2.70 4.50 -5.57
C ILE A 155 1.56 5.35 -6.10
N LYS A 156 1.08 5.03 -7.31
CA LYS A 156 0.17 5.91 -8.08
C LYS A 156 -1.28 5.86 -7.60
N SER A 157 -1.70 4.74 -7.01
CA SER A 157 -3.03 4.56 -6.45
C SER A 157 -3.00 3.52 -5.33
N VAL A 158 -3.86 3.71 -4.34
CA VAL A 158 -4.11 2.77 -3.25
C VAL A 158 -5.60 2.60 -3.09
N HIS A 159 -6.06 1.36 -3.21
CA HIS A 159 -7.44 0.98 -3.00
C HIS A 159 -7.55 0.29 -1.63
N THR A 160 -8.29 0.92 -0.72
CA THR A 160 -8.52 0.39 0.61
C THR A 160 -9.56 -0.72 0.55
N TYR A 161 -9.21 -1.91 1.04
CA TYR A 161 -10.16 -2.99 1.25
C TYR A 161 -10.79 -2.81 2.64
N CYS A 162 -12.07 -2.55 2.81
CA CYS A 162 -13.12 -2.39 1.80
C CYS A 162 -14.13 -1.34 2.26
N LEU A 163 -15.23 -1.17 1.51
CA LEU A 163 -16.21 -0.15 1.82
C LEU A 163 -16.92 -0.40 3.17
N TYR A 164 -17.29 -1.63 3.49
CA TYR A 164 -18.02 -1.96 4.72
C TYR A 164 -17.60 -3.32 5.27
N ASP A 165 -17.78 -3.54 6.56
CA ASP A 165 -17.47 -4.80 7.21
C ASP A 165 -18.25 -5.96 6.61
N GLY A 166 -17.56 -7.06 6.31
CA GLY A 166 -18.16 -8.27 5.76
C GLY A 166 -19.14 -8.95 6.73
N LYS A 167 -19.06 -8.66 8.03
CA LYS A 167 -19.98 -9.19 9.06
C LYS A 167 -20.24 -8.18 10.18
N PRO A 168 -21.36 -8.31 10.92
CA PRO A 168 -21.55 -7.60 12.17
C PRO A 168 -20.40 -7.85 13.15
N THR A 169 -20.02 -6.84 13.94
CA THR A 169 -18.91 -6.89 14.90
C THR A 169 -18.93 -8.12 15.81
N SER A 170 -20.11 -8.55 16.24
CA SER A 170 -20.28 -9.71 17.15
C SER A 170 -20.02 -11.07 16.49
N THR A 171 -19.90 -11.14 15.17
CA THR A 171 -19.75 -12.39 14.40
C THR A 171 -18.53 -12.39 13.48
N VAL A 172 -17.65 -11.40 13.62
CA VAL A 172 -16.36 -11.34 12.91
C VAL A 172 -15.51 -12.56 13.31
N THR A 173 -15.05 -13.30 12.31
CA THR A 173 -14.17 -14.47 12.50
C THR A 173 -12.91 -14.40 11.65
N SER A 174 -12.82 -13.39 10.79
CA SER A 174 -11.72 -13.17 9.86
C SER A 174 -11.30 -11.71 9.95
N SER A 175 -10.00 -11.43 9.82
CA SER A 175 -9.52 -10.04 9.74
C SER A 175 -10.22 -9.27 8.61
N TYR A 176 -10.50 -9.93 7.48
CA TYR A 176 -11.18 -9.30 6.34
C TYR A 176 -12.62 -8.85 6.66
N ASP A 177 -13.29 -9.47 7.63
CA ASP A 177 -14.67 -9.12 8.00
C ASP A 177 -14.73 -7.73 8.69
N ALA A 178 -13.61 -7.21 9.19
CA ALA A 178 -13.54 -6.00 10.02
C ALA A 178 -12.71 -4.86 9.39
N MET A 179 -12.54 -4.86 8.06
CA MET A 179 -11.73 -3.87 7.34
C MET A 179 -12.55 -2.76 6.65
N GLY A 180 -13.85 -2.65 6.95
CA GLY A 180 -14.73 -1.67 6.33
C GLY A 180 -14.44 -0.23 6.75
N PHE A 181 -14.76 0.72 5.87
CA PHE A 181 -14.98 2.13 6.24
C PHE A 181 -16.30 2.34 6.99
N TYR A 182 -17.30 1.51 6.69
CA TYR A 182 -18.56 1.45 7.41
C TYR A 182 -18.66 0.13 8.17
N TYR A 183 -19.49 0.09 9.21
CA TYR A 183 -19.93 -1.19 9.77
C TYR A 183 -20.78 -1.97 8.74
N ASN A 184 -21.04 -3.25 9.01
CA ASN A 184 -21.77 -4.13 8.09
C ASN A 184 -23.11 -3.54 7.65
N LEU A 185 -23.43 -3.71 6.37
CA LEU A 185 -24.58 -3.07 5.72
C LEU A 185 -25.70 -4.03 5.33
N ASP A 186 -25.59 -5.34 5.59
CA ASP A 186 -26.50 -6.36 5.04
C ASP A 186 -27.97 -6.15 5.42
N ALA A 187 -28.22 -5.62 6.62
CA ALA A 187 -29.55 -5.30 7.13
C ALA A 187 -29.76 -3.78 7.36
N VAL A 188 -28.96 -2.94 6.69
CA VAL A 188 -29.01 -1.48 6.87
C VAL A 188 -29.73 -0.83 5.69
N LEU A 189 -30.83 -0.11 5.97
CA LEU A 189 -31.55 0.65 4.95
C LEU A 189 -30.69 1.81 4.42
N PRO A 190 -30.92 2.27 3.17
CA PRO A 190 -30.25 3.46 2.64
C PRO A 190 -30.34 4.66 3.60
N TYR A 191 -29.24 5.42 3.68
CA TYR A 191 -29.08 6.60 4.54
C TYR A 191 -28.95 6.34 6.04
N ASN A 192 -28.95 5.07 6.47
CA ASN A 192 -28.72 4.67 7.87
C ASN A 192 -27.36 3.99 8.10
N GLN A 193 -26.44 4.10 7.14
CA GLN A 193 -25.08 3.59 7.28
C GLN A 193 -24.33 4.26 8.43
N VAL A 194 -23.61 3.48 9.22
CA VAL A 194 -22.77 3.98 10.32
C VAL A 194 -21.31 3.97 9.88
N GLU A 195 -20.73 5.16 9.82
CA GLU A 195 -19.32 5.38 9.45
C GLU A 195 -18.40 5.03 10.63
N LYS A 196 -17.26 4.38 10.34
CA LYS A 196 -16.18 4.21 11.33
C LYS A 196 -15.26 5.44 11.35
N THR A 197 -14.62 5.69 12.49
CA THR A 197 -13.64 6.79 12.63
C THR A 197 -12.55 6.78 11.53
N ALA A 198 -12.09 5.58 11.13
CA ALA A 198 -11.10 5.42 10.08
C ALA A 198 -11.52 5.99 8.72
N ALA A 199 -12.81 5.95 8.38
CA ALA A 199 -13.33 6.54 7.15
C ALA A 199 -13.27 8.06 7.17
N GLY A 200 -13.66 8.67 8.31
CA GLY A 200 -13.59 10.11 8.50
C GLY A 200 -12.16 10.63 8.42
N ALA A 201 -11.23 9.96 9.09
CA ALA A 201 -9.82 10.34 9.08
C ALA A 201 -9.15 10.16 7.71
N THR A 202 -9.46 9.05 7.01
CA THR A 202 -8.96 8.81 5.66
C THR A 202 -9.48 9.88 4.70
N ARG A 203 -10.79 10.14 4.71
CA ARG A 203 -11.40 11.21 3.91
C ARG A 203 -10.77 12.56 4.19
N ASN A 204 -10.59 12.93 5.46
CA ASN A 204 -10.00 14.22 5.82
C ASN A 204 -8.54 14.31 5.36
N THR A 205 -7.75 13.26 5.54
CA THR A 205 -6.35 13.20 5.05
C THR A 205 -6.29 13.39 3.53
N MET A 206 -7.15 12.69 2.77
CA MET A 206 -7.24 12.87 1.32
C MET A 206 -7.67 14.27 0.92
N ARG A 207 -8.58 14.91 1.67
CA ARG A 207 -9.04 16.28 1.39
C ARG A 207 -7.93 17.31 1.64
N PHE A 208 -7.18 17.18 2.73
CA PHE A 208 -6.05 18.07 3.02
C PHE A 208 -4.92 17.92 2.00
N LEU A 209 -4.64 16.69 1.56
CA LEU A 209 -3.55 16.43 0.60
C LEU A 209 -4.00 16.48 -0.87
N LYS A 210 -5.24 16.87 -1.16
CA LYS A 210 -5.77 16.94 -2.52
C LYS A 210 -4.96 17.92 -3.35
N ASN A 211 -4.59 17.51 -4.57
CA ASN A 211 -3.82 18.32 -5.52
C ASN A 211 -2.47 18.81 -4.97
N THR A 212 -1.91 18.07 -4.00
CA THR A 212 -0.55 18.32 -3.50
C THR A 212 0.43 17.30 -4.08
N THR A 213 1.72 17.60 -4.00
CA THR A 213 2.78 16.67 -4.39
C THR A 213 3.80 16.57 -3.26
N TYR A 214 4.20 15.36 -2.90
CA TYR A 214 5.28 15.13 -1.95
C TYR A 214 6.57 15.85 -2.38
N ASP A 215 7.18 16.60 -1.47
CA ASP A 215 8.44 17.30 -1.68
C ASP A 215 9.53 16.73 -0.75
N ALA A 216 10.38 15.88 -1.31
CA ALA A 216 11.48 15.25 -0.58
C ALA A 216 12.50 16.26 -0.06
N SER A 217 12.78 17.32 -0.82
CA SER A 217 13.76 18.34 -0.44
C SER A 217 13.25 19.18 0.72
N GLN A 218 11.97 19.57 0.69
CA GLN A 218 11.36 20.30 1.80
C GLN A 218 11.18 19.42 3.04
N THR A 219 10.85 18.14 2.86
CA THR A 219 10.76 17.18 3.96
C THR A 219 12.11 17.02 4.66
N ALA A 220 13.23 16.95 3.92
CA ALA A 220 14.56 16.85 4.50
C ALA A 220 14.91 18.06 5.39
N LYS A 221 14.44 19.27 5.04
CA LYS A 221 14.68 20.48 5.83
C LYS A 221 13.99 20.49 7.19
N LEU A 222 12.99 19.63 7.40
CA LEU A 222 12.33 19.49 8.70
C LEU A 222 13.26 18.88 9.76
N ASN A 223 14.36 18.23 9.36
CA ASN A 223 15.34 17.60 10.26
C ASN A 223 14.68 16.76 11.36
N LEU A 224 13.68 15.94 10.98
CA LEU A 224 12.88 15.17 11.93
C LEU A 224 13.77 14.17 12.70
N PRO A 225 13.65 14.08 14.03
CA PRO A 225 14.33 13.05 14.80
C PRO A 225 13.81 11.66 14.42
N THR A 226 14.57 10.61 14.70
CA THR A 226 14.22 9.22 14.32
C THR A 226 12.94 8.68 14.96
N THR A 227 12.42 9.36 15.99
CA THR A 227 11.16 9.08 16.69
C THR A 227 9.94 9.77 16.08
N VAL A 228 10.14 10.64 15.09
CA VAL A 228 9.09 11.32 14.32
C VAL A 228 9.17 10.86 12.88
N ASP A 229 8.02 10.73 12.24
CA ASP A 229 7.96 10.65 10.79
C ASP A 229 6.98 11.71 10.26
N GLY A 230 7.10 11.99 8.98
CA GLY A 230 6.37 13.06 8.35
C GLY A 230 6.73 13.26 6.89
N ALA A 231 6.06 14.25 6.32
CA ALA A 231 6.29 14.71 4.96
C ALA A 231 5.81 16.15 4.77
N ALA A 232 6.49 16.86 3.86
CA ALA A 232 6.05 18.11 3.29
C ALA A 232 5.40 17.86 1.93
N PHE A 233 4.25 18.50 1.70
CA PHE A 233 3.49 18.41 0.47
C PHE A 233 3.31 19.80 -0.12
N LYS A 234 3.77 19.99 -1.35
CA LYS A 234 3.66 21.25 -2.07
C LYS A 234 2.29 21.36 -2.75
N GLN A 235 1.59 22.45 -2.47
CA GLN A 235 0.34 22.81 -3.15
C GLN A 235 0.63 23.46 -4.51
N THR A 236 -0.36 23.51 -5.39
CA THR A 236 -0.27 24.22 -6.68
C THR A 236 -0.03 25.73 -6.51
N SER A 237 -0.43 26.32 -5.37
CA SER A 237 -0.14 27.71 -5.00
C SER A 237 1.34 27.97 -4.67
N GLY A 238 2.12 26.91 -4.43
CA GLY A 238 3.50 27.00 -3.93
C GLY A 238 3.63 26.92 -2.40
N GLU A 239 2.52 26.98 -1.66
CA GLU A 239 2.49 26.76 -0.21
C GLU A 239 2.70 25.28 0.16
N TYR A 240 3.03 25.02 1.42
CA TYR A 240 3.29 23.67 1.93
C TYR A 240 2.27 23.25 2.99
N ILE A 241 1.87 21.98 2.92
CA ILE A 241 1.19 21.26 4.00
C ILE A 241 2.19 20.29 4.61
N TYR A 242 2.32 20.33 5.94
CA TYR A 242 3.18 19.43 6.68
C TYR A 242 2.33 18.41 7.44
N VAL A 243 2.67 17.14 7.31
CA VAL A 243 2.06 16.06 8.10
C VAL A 243 3.14 15.41 8.93
N LEU A 244 2.91 15.32 10.24
CA LEU A 244 3.90 14.88 11.22
C LEU A 244 3.22 13.99 12.26
N TRP A 245 3.90 12.95 12.72
CA TRP A 245 3.44 12.10 13.82
C TRP A 245 4.61 11.51 14.61
N ALA A 246 4.38 11.25 15.89
CA ALA A 246 5.28 10.42 16.68
C ALA A 246 5.12 8.96 16.24
N LYS A 247 6.24 8.27 15.99
CA LYS A 247 6.22 6.88 15.52
C LYS A 247 5.82 5.93 16.64
N THR A 248 4.98 4.96 16.33
CA THR A 248 4.71 3.81 17.20
C THR A 248 5.87 2.82 17.14
N ALA A 249 6.20 2.22 18.29
CA ALA A 249 7.29 1.25 18.42
C ALA A 249 6.94 0.07 19.36
N ILE A 250 5.81 0.16 20.09
CA ILE A 250 5.39 -0.86 21.04
C ILE A 250 4.30 -1.71 20.35
N ASP A 251 4.46 -3.03 20.40
CA ASP A 251 3.48 -3.98 19.86
C ASP A 251 2.07 -3.70 20.41
N LYS A 252 1.06 -3.67 19.53
CA LYS A 252 -0.34 -3.37 19.85
C LYS A 252 -0.60 -2.01 20.50
N SER A 253 0.31 -1.05 20.36
CA SER A 253 0.13 0.32 20.88
C SER A 253 0.12 1.37 19.77
N GLU A 254 -0.85 2.28 19.85
CA GLU A 254 -1.02 3.43 18.97
C GLU A 254 -0.83 4.77 19.73
N GLU A 255 -0.22 4.74 20.91
CA GLU A 255 -0.12 5.87 21.83
C GLU A 255 1.33 6.36 22.04
N PRO A 256 2.08 6.74 20.98
CA PRO A 256 3.39 7.32 21.16
C PRO A 256 3.25 8.77 21.67
N THR A 257 4.12 9.16 22.61
CA THR A 257 4.18 10.55 23.10
C THR A 257 5.53 11.16 22.75
N LEU A 258 5.52 12.35 22.17
CA LEU A 258 6.72 13.13 21.88
C LEU A 258 6.41 14.63 21.90
N HIS A 259 7.37 15.43 22.39
CA HIS A 259 7.34 16.89 22.25
C HIS A 259 8.23 17.31 21.08
N ILE A 260 7.67 18.06 20.12
CA ILE A 260 8.39 18.62 18.99
C ILE A 260 8.40 20.14 19.14
N HIS A 261 9.57 20.76 19.03
CA HIS A 261 9.73 22.21 18.99
C HIS A 261 10.08 22.64 17.58
N PHE A 262 9.23 23.43 16.93
CA PHE A 262 9.54 24.07 15.65
C PHE A 262 10.16 25.43 15.93
N GLN A 263 11.40 25.63 15.49
CA GLN A 263 12.00 26.96 15.40
C GLN A 263 11.86 27.45 13.95
N GLY A 264 11.02 28.47 13.72
CA GLY A 264 10.96 29.18 12.43
C GLY A 264 10.10 28.55 11.33
N LEU A 265 8.91 28.00 11.66
CA LEU A 265 7.79 27.93 10.71
C LEU A 265 7.01 29.25 10.73
#